data_AF-A0A1Q7YKY1-F1
#
_entry.id   AF-A0A1Q7YKY1-F1
#
_cell.length_a   1.000
_cell.length_b   1.000
_cell.length_c   1.000
_cell.angle_alpha   90.00
_cell.angle_beta   90.00
_cell.angle_gamma   90.00
#
_symmetry.space_group_name_H-M   'P 1'
#
loop_
_entity.id
_entity.type
_entity.pdbx_description
1 polymer ?
#
loop_
_entity_poly.entity_id
_entity_poly.type
_entity_poly.pdbx_seq_one_letter_code
_entity_poly.pdbx_strand_id
1 'polypeptide(L)' 'MWDTKRQLIWFGVGFAFGTFVLYQDSHDEQGNFGLRFFIFMEALLALIMSVMFYFYSRRKP' A
#
# COMPACT_ATOMS: atom_id res chain seq x y z
N MET A 1 4.45 -21.97 9.45
CA MET A 1 5.33 -20.80 9.64
C MET A 1 5.35 -20.04 8.32
N TRP A 2 4.58 -18.95 8.21
CA TRP A 2 4.63 -18.13 7.00
C TRP A 2 5.96 -17.38 7.01
N ASP A 3 6.89 -17.78 6.14
CA ASP A 3 8.24 -17.23 6.07
C ASP A 3 8.19 -15.70 5.99
N THR A 4 8.82 -15.02 6.95
CA THR A 4 8.93 -13.56 7.01
C THR A 4 9.38 -12.96 5.68
N LYS A 5 10.23 -13.68 4.94
CA LYS A 5 10.68 -13.32 3.58
C LYS A 5 9.51 -13.20 2.59
N ARG A 6 8.58 -14.16 2.62
CA ARG A 6 7.40 -14.17 1.74
C ARG A 6 6.42 -13.07 2.14
N GLN A 7 6.26 -12.80 3.43
CA GLN A 7 5.43 -11.68 3.91
C GLN A 7 5.98 -10.33 3.44
N LEU A 8 7.30 -10.14 3.46
CA LEU A 8 7.94 -8.93 2.97
C LEU A 8 7.77 -8.76 1.45
N ILE A 9 7.87 -9.86 0.68
CA ILE A 9 7.63 -9.84 -0.77
C ILE A 9 6.18 -9.46 -1.07
N TRP A 10 5.20 -10.06 -0.39
CA TRP A 10 3.79 -9.70 -0.56
C TRP A 10 3.51 -8.25 -0.19
N PHE A 11 4.16 -7.74 0.86
CA PHE A 11 4.06 -6.34 1.24
C PHE A 11 4.67 -5.43 0.18
N GLY A 12 5.88 -5.73 -0.31
CA GLY A 12 6.52 -4.93 -1.35
C GLY A 12 5.73 -4.91 -2.65
N VAL A 13 5.23 -6.06 -3.10
CA VAL A 13 4.41 -6.18 -4.32
C VAL A 13 3.06 -5.47 -4.15
N GLY A 14 2.38 -5.68 -3.02
CA GLY A 14 1.10 -5.01 -2.74
C GLY A 14 1.23 -3.50 -2.63
N PHE A 15 2.33 -3.02 -2.04
CA PHE A 15 2.62 -1.60 -1.93
C PHE A 15 2.86 -1.01 -3.32
N ALA A 16 3.80 -1.56 -4.10
CA ALA A 16 4.12 -1.07 -5.44
C ALA A 16 2.90 -1.07 -6.38
N PHE A 17 2.08 -2.13 -6.34
CA PHE A 17 0.86 -2.21 -7.13
C PHE A 17 -0.18 -1.16 -6.68
N GLY A 18 -0.37 -1.00 -5.37
CA GLY A 18 -1.26 0.02 -4.82
C GLY A 18 -0.83 1.43 -5.19
N THR A 19 0.46 1.76 -5.03
CA THR A 19 1.06 3.04 -5.47
C THR A 19 0.80 3.30 -6.95
N PHE A 20 0.96 2.29 -7.81
CA PHE A 20 0.71 2.43 -9.25
C PHE A 20 -0.77 2.74 -9.55
N VAL A 21 -1.70 2.06 -8.88
CA VAL A 21 -3.14 2.33 -9.04
C VAL A 21 -3.50 3.73 -8.54
N LEU A 22 -2.99 4.13 -7.37
CA LEU A 22 -3.22 5.46 -6.82
C LEU A 22 -2.61 6.57 -7.68
N TYR A 23 -1.48 6.31 -8.33
CA TYR A 23 -0.89 7.23 -9.28
C TYR A 23 -1.81 7.45 -10.49
N GLN A 24 -2.44 6.39 -11.01
CA GLN A 24 -3.42 6.52 -12.10
C GLN A 24 -4.67 7.27 -11.63
N ASP A 25 -5.20 6.91 -10.46
CA ASP A 25 -6.44 7.48 -9.89
C ASP A 25 -6.30 8.96 -9.49
N SER A 26 -5.08 9.40 -9.18
CA SER A 26 -4.81 10.79 -8.82
C SER A 26 -4.69 11.74 -10.02
N HIS A 27 -4.85 11.24 -11.25
CA HIS A 27 -5.03 12.10 -12.41
C HIS A 27 -6.52 12.46 -12.55
N ASP A 28 -6.81 13.75 -12.56
CA ASP A 28 -8.16 14.27 -12.79
C ASP A 28 -8.61 14.04 -14.25
N GLU A 29 -9.87 14.31 -14.59
CA GLU A 29 -10.45 14.13 -15.94
C GLU A 29 -9.71 14.93 -17.04
N GLN A 30 -8.95 15.95 -16.63
CA GLN A 30 -8.13 16.80 -17.48
C GLN A 30 -6.65 16.35 -17.55
N GLY A 31 -6.29 15.24 -16.89
CA GLY A 31 -4.93 14.71 -16.80
C GLY A 31 -4.02 15.44 -15.80
N ASN A 32 -4.58 16.27 -14.93
CA ASN A 32 -3.82 16.98 -13.90
C ASN A 32 -3.54 16.06 -12.71
N PHE A 33 -2.27 15.96 -12.29
CA PHE A 33 -1.88 15.15 -11.14
C PHE A 33 -2.13 15.86 -9.82
N GLY A 34 -3.07 15.33 -9.04
CA GLY A 34 -3.42 15.83 -7.71
C GLY A 34 -2.46 15.35 -6.63
N LEU A 35 -1.28 15.98 -6.51
CA LEU A 35 -0.23 15.56 -5.57
C LEU A 35 -0.70 15.43 -4.10
N ARG A 36 -1.57 16.33 -3.62
CA ARG A 36 -2.16 16.23 -2.27
C ARG A 36 -3.05 15.00 -2.10
N PHE A 37 -3.89 14.72 -3.10
CA PHE A 37 -4.80 13.58 -3.08
C PHE A 37 -4.00 12.27 -3.15
N PHE A 38 -3.00 12.21 -4.02
CA PHE A 38 -2.07 11.09 -4.13
C PHE A 38 -1.40 10.79 -2.78
N ILE A 39 -0.77 11.77 -2.14
CA ILE A 39 -0.10 11.57 -0.84
C ILE A 39 -1.08 11.09 0.23
N PHE A 40 -2.30 11.63 0.26
CA PHE A 40 -3.31 11.20 1.21
C PHE A 40 -3.69 9.73 1.02
N MET A 41 -3.97 9.32 -0.22
CA MET A 41 -4.33 7.94 -0.54
C MET A 41 -3.15 6.98 -0.32
N GLU A 42 -1.93 7.40 -0.68
CA GLU A 42 -0.69 6.63 -0.48
C GLU A 42 -0.43 6.39 1.02
N ALA A 43 -0.63 7.42 1.85
CA ALA A 43 -0.50 7.31 3.30
C ALA A 43 -1.56 6.36 3.89
N LEU A 44 -2.78 6.39 3.36
CA LEU A 44 -3.86 5.50 3.79
C LEU A 44 -3.56 4.04 3.41
N LEU A 45 -3.07 3.79 2.20
CA LEU A 45 -2.58 2.47 1.76
C LEU A 45 -1.46 1.98 2.68
N ALA A 46 -0.44 2.81 2.93
CA ALA A 46 0.67 2.47 3.82
C ALA A 46 0.20 2.14 5.24
N LEU A 47 -0.80 2.88 5.75
CA LEU A 47 -1.39 2.65 7.05
C LEU A 47 -2.13 1.32 7.12
N ILE A 48 -2.99 1.00 6.15
CA ILE A 48 -3.71 -0.29 6.10
C ILE A 48 -2.72 -1.45 6.01
N MET A 49 -1.75 -1.33 5.11
CA MET A 49 -0.69 -2.33 4.91
C MET A 49 0.08 -2.58 6.22
N SER A 50 0.50 -1.51 6.90
CA SER A 50 1.20 -1.58 8.18
C SER A 50 0.36 -2.24 9.26
N VAL A 51 -0.93 -1.92 9.35
CA VAL A 51 -1.87 -2.53 10.31
C VAL A 51 -2.06 -4.02 10.03
N MET A 52 -2.24 -4.41 8.77
CA MET A 52 -2.34 -5.82 8.37
C MET A 52 -1.06 -6.58 8.73
N PHE A 53 0.10 -6.00 8.42
CA PHE A 53 1.40 -6.59 8.75
C PHE A 53 1.56 -6.77 10.27
N TYR A 54 1.16 -5.77 11.04
CA TYR A 54 1.20 -5.80 12.49
C TYR A 54 0.29 -6.89 13.06
N PHE A 55 -0.97 -6.97 12.63
CA PHE A 55 -1.87 -8.04 13.07
C PHE A 55 -1.38 -9.44 12.67
N TYR A 56 -0.85 -9.59 11.46
CA TYR A 56 -0.33 -10.88 10.99
C TYR A 56 0.92 -11.31 11.76
N SER A 57 1.82 -10.37 12.07
CA SER A 57 3.01 -10.61 12.91
C SER A 57 2.64 -11.00 14.35
N ARG A 58 1.52 -10.48 14.87
CA ARG A 58 1.03 -10.80 16.22
C ARG A 58 0.21 -12.08 16.30
N ARG A 59 -0.32 -12.58 15.19
CA ARG A 59 -0.85 -13.95 15.08
C ARG A 59 0.27 -14.95 14.82
N LYS A 60 1.27 -14.98 15.71
CA LYS A 60 2.08 -16.18 15.88
C LYS A 60 1.29 -17.12 16.80
N PRO A 61 1.08 -18.40 16.45
CA PRO A 61 0.63 -19.39 17.43
C PRO A 61 1.65 -19.53 18.56
#